data_AF-A0A6J1W2W4-F1
#
_entry.id   AF-A0A6J1W2W4-F1
#
_cell.length_a   1.000
_cell.length_b   1.000
_cell.length_c   1.000
_cell.angle_alpha   90.00
_cell.angle_beta   90.00
_cell.angle_gamma   90.00
#
_symmetry.space_group_name_H-M   'P 1'
#
loop_
_entity.id
_entity.type
_entity.pdbx_description
1 polymer ?
#
loop_
_entity_poly.entity_id
_entity_poly.type
_entity_poly.pdbx_seq_one_letter_code
_entity_poly.pdbx_strand_id
1 'polypeptide(L)'
;MRENNSDVVEVRLGENSPALEVLLNQKALNFSEQTWMDLNGLFLYSSPGQNVSVLFSSGAGVEVSGQGGKVLSLTVLLPETFQDQTEGLFGRMNGRPQDDLTLPNGTALDVASSGPREHFAFGAEWAISNATSLFTYDSWELLESFVYGPKHHASFLPSFSVPGDANQTLVQQAASVCQGDPFCRFDALTTGDLALGSLTRASHQRFQKLQQDLKPVVSCGWLAPPANGEKIGTDYLQGSLIHFRCHPSYTLVGSASRLCQESGTWSGTAPSCLPNAGRTLQRFPPQPPATTHFTT
;
A
#
# COMPACT_ATOMS: atom_id res chain seq x y z
N MET A 1 11.28 -6.96 11.50
CA MET A 1 10.80 -6.66 10.13
C MET A 1 11.35 -5.33 9.65
N ARG A 2 12.49 -5.30 8.94
CA ARG A 2 12.99 -4.12 8.20
C ARG A 2 13.84 -4.56 7.01
N GLU A 3 14.03 -3.69 6.03
CA GLU A 3 14.99 -3.90 4.93
C GLU A 3 15.95 -2.72 4.90
N ASN A 4 17.26 -2.91 5.09
CA ASN A 4 18.26 -1.84 4.88
C ASN A 4 17.91 -0.48 5.54
N ASN A 5 17.46 -0.50 6.80
CA ASN A 5 16.96 0.67 7.56
C ASN A 5 15.66 1.31 7.03
N SER A 6 14.88 0.58 6.23
CA SER A 6 13.54 1.00 5.84
C SER A 6 12.62 1.09 7.05
N ASP A 7 11.66 2.00 6.93
CA ASP A 7 10.50 2.04 7.81
C ASP A 7 9.52 0.93 7.43
N VAL A 8 8.86 0.35 8.43
CA VAL A 8 7.78 -0.63 8.21
C VAL A 8 6.47 -0.09 8.71
N VAL A 9 5.48 -0.10 7.82
CA VAL A 9 4.07 0.18 8.13
C VAL A 9 3.36 -1.16 8.25
N GLU A 10 2.87 -1.46 9.45
CA GLU A 10 2.07 -2.65 9.74
C GLU A 10 0.61 -2.21 9.92
N VAL A 11 -0.31 -2.93 9.27
CA VAL A 11 -1.74 -2.75 9.45
C VAL A 11 -2.33 -4.08 9.90
N ARG A 12 -3.02 -4.08 11.04
CA ARG A 12 -3.58 -5.30 11.64
C ARG A 12 -4.98 -5.07 12.19
N LEU A 13 -5.70 -6.15 12.44
CA LEU A 13 -6.94 -6.11 13.22
C LEU A 13 -6.59 -5.81 14.68
N GLY A 14 -7.32 -4.90 15.32
CA GLY A 14 -7.15 -4.63 16.74
C GLY A 14 -7.58 -5.83 17.58
N GLU A 15 -6.77 -6.23 18.57
CA GLU A 15 -7.06 -7.42 19.40
C GLU A 15 -8.37 -7.29 20.19
N ASN A 16 -8.74 -6.05 20.55
CA ASN A 16 -9.94 -5.74 21.33
C ASN A 16 -10.81 -4.67 20.65
N SER A 17 -10.63 -4.46 19.34
CA SER A 17 -11.33 -3.42 18.60
C SER A 17 -11.68 -3.91 17.19
N PRO A 18 -12.89 -3.60 16.67
CA PRO A 18 -13.20 -3.86 15.27
C PRO A 18 -12.44 -2.95 14.30
N ALA A 19 -11.73 -1.93 14.81
CA ALA A 19 -10.94 -1.00 14.01
C ALA A 19 -9.56 -1.58 13.66
N LEU A 20 -9.01 -1.09 12.55
CA LEU A 20 -7.62 -1.38 12.19
C LEU A 20 -6.66 -0.61 13.09
N GLU A 21 -5.60 -1.30 13.50
CA GLU A 21 -4.42 -0.69 14.13
C GLU A 21 -3.34 -0.49 13.08
N VAL A 22 -2.67 0.66 13.12
CA VAL A 22 -1.56 0.99 12.22
C VAL A 22 -0.34 1.28 13.06
N LEU A 23 0.77 0.60 12.75
CA LEU A 23 2.03 0.78 13.44
C LEU A 23 3.10 1.22 12.45
N LEU A 24 3.87 2.24 12.82
CA LEU A 24 5.10 2.62 12.15
C LEU A 24 6.26 2.15 13.01
N ASN A 25 7.02 1.17 12.53
CA ASN A 25 8.17 0.61 13.25
C ASN A 25 7.79 0.13 14.66
N GLN A 26 6.73 -0.68 14.76
CA GLN A 26 6.16 -1.20 16.02
C GLN A 26 5.55 -0.14 16.96
N LYS A 27 5.54 1.14 16.56
CA LYS A 27 4.89 2.20 17.33
C LYS A 27 3.52 2.50 16.73
N ALA A 28 2.47 2.38 17.56
CA ALA A 28 1.11 2.71 17.15
C ALA A 28 0.98 4.17 16.69
N LEU A 29 0.31 4.36 15.56
CA LEU A 29 -0.06 5.66 15.01
C LEU A 29 -1.51 5.98 15.40
N ASN A 30 -1.78 7.25 15.70
CA ASN A 30 -3.13 7.72 16.01
C ASN A 30 -3.62 8.68 14.92
N PHE A 31 -4.64 8.25 14.18
CA PHE A 31 -5.25 9.02 13.11
C PHE A 31 -6.47 9.85 13.54
N SER A 32 -6.76 9.96 14.85
CA SER A 32 -7.88 10.78 15.35
C SER A 32 -7.64 12.28 15.20
N GLU A 33 -6.39 12.73 15.30
CA GLU A 33 -6.01 14.14 15.19
C GLU A 33 -5.47 14.49 13.80
N GLN A 34 -4.85 13.52 13.13
CA GLN A 34 -4.23 13.69 11.81
C GLN A 34 -4.53 12.47 10.96
N THR A 35 -5.35 12.63 9.91
CA THR A 35 -5.84 11.51 9.07
C THR A 35 -4.86 11.06 7.99
N TRP A 36 -3.67 11.64 7.94
CA TRP A 36 -2.66 11.32 6.93
C TRP A 36 -1.24 11.53 7.44
N MET A 37 -0.29 10.75 6.95
CA MET A 37 1.13 10.90 7.25
C MET A 37 1.94 10.90 5.97
N ASP A 38 2.95 11.76 5.98
CA ASP A 38 3.88 11.93 4.87
C ASP A 38 5.22 11.31 5.26
N LEU A 39 5.54 10.15 4.68
CA LEU A 39 6.75 9.39 4.93
C LEU A 39 7.66 9.43 3.70
N ASN A 40 8.95 9.11 3.87
CA ASN A 40 9.87 9.13 2.74
C ASN A 40 9.48 8.07 1.69
N GLY A 41 9.01 8.52 0.53
CA GLY A 41 8.59 7.64 -0.57
C GLY A 41 7.16 7.10 -0.47
N LEU A 42 6.41 7.48 0.57
CA LEU A 42 5.12 6.88 0.88
C LEU A 42 4.17 7.88 1.54
N PHE A 43 2.93 7.89 1.07
CA PHE A 43 1.83 8.60 1.70
C PHE A 43 0.88 7.60 2.34
N LEU A 44 0.58 7.82 3.62
CA LEU A 44 -0.32 6.98 4.39
C LEU A 44 -1.56 7.79 4.73
N TYR A 45 -2.75 7.27 4.43
CA TYR A 45 -4.02 7.88 4.78
C TYR A 45 -4.87 6.87 5.54
N SER A 46 -5.49 7.33 6.62
CA SER A 46 -6.47 6.55 7.37
C SER A 46 -7.40 7.50 8.11
N SER A 47 -8.71 7.28 7.99
CA SER A 47 -9.70 7.92 8.85
C SER A 47 -10.23 6.91 9.87
N PRO A 48 -10.63 7.33 11.08
CA PRO A 48 -11.20 6.41 12.07
C PRO A 48 -12.35 5.56 11.50
N GLY A 49 -12.20 4.24 11.56
CA GLY A 49 -13.20 3.29 11.04
C GLY A 49 -13.24 3.15 9.51
N GLN A 50 -12.29 3.74 8.79
CA GLN A 50 -12.12 3.60 7.34
C GLN A 50 -10.97 2.64 6.99
N ASN A 51 -10.80 2.42 5.70
CA ASN A 51 -9.69 1.68 5.15
C ASN A 51 -8.37 2.47 5.34
N VAL A 52 -7.27 1.74 5.42
CA VAL A 52 -5.92 2.31 5.42
C VAL A 52 -5.42 2.29 3.99
N SER A 53 -5.19 3.46 3.41
CA SER A 53 -4.67 3.61 2.05
C SER A 53 -3.21 4.04 2.09
N VAL A 54 -2.38 3.31 1.37
CA VAL A 54 -0.95 3.56 1.20
C VAL A 54 -0.74 3.90 -0.27
N LEU A 55 -0.10 5.04 -0.57
CA LEU A 55 0.19 5.49 -1.92
C LEU A 55 1.69 5.72 -2.09
N PHE A 56 2.25 5.18 -3.16
CA PHE A 56 3.67 5.30 -3.49
C PHE A 56 3.90 6.41 -4.53
N SER A 57 5.13 6.91 -4.60
CA SER A 57 5.53 7.90 -5.63
C SER A 57 5.40 7.36 -7.06
N SER A 58 5.41 6.03 -7.24
CA SER A 58 5.15 5.36 -8.53
C SER A 58 3.68 5.43 -8.98
N GLY A 59 2.77 5.91 -8.12
CA GLY A 59 1.33 5.86 -8.35
C GLY A 59 0.68 4.53 -7.95
N ALA A 60 1.47 3.51 -7.59
CA ALA A 60 0.95 2.29 -6.99
C ALA A 60 0.29 2.60 -5.64
N GLY A 61 -0.72 1.82 -5.29
CA GLY A 61 -1.47 1.96 -4.06
C GLY A 61 -1.78 0.61 -3.44
N VAL A 62 -1.88 0.59 -2.12
CA VAL A 62 -2.33 -0.56 -1.33
C VAL A 62 -3.40 -0.07 -0.39
N GLU A 63 -4.56 -0.73 -0.40
CA GLU A 63 -5.65 -0.46 0.53
C GLU A 63 -5.90 -1.68 1.41
N VAL A 64 -5.91 -1.45 2.72
CA VAL A 64 -6.20 -2.47 3.73
C VAL A 64 -7.51 -2.12 4.41
N SER A 65 -8.43 -3.08 4.46
CA SER A 65 -9.73 -2.92 5.13
C SER A 65 -9.96 -4.03 6.14
N GLY A 66 -10.58 -3.67 7.28
CA GLY A 66 -11.02 -4.60 8.31
C GLY A 66 -12.53 -4.78 8.24
N GLN A 67 -13.01 -6.02 8.29
CA GLN A 67 -14.44 -6.33 8.30
C GLN A 67 -14.80 -7.13 9.55
N GLY A 68 -15.66 -6.55 10.38
CA GLY A 68 -16.19 -7.20 11.58
C GLY A 68 -15.14 -7.63 12.61
N GLY A 69 -13.95 -7.02 12.60
CA GLY A 69 -12.82 -7.41 13.46
C GLY A 69 -12.28 -8.82 13.22
N LYS A 70 -12.69 -9.49 12.14
CA LYS A 70 -12.37 -10.90 11.86
C LYS A 70 -11.63 -11.10 10.52
N VAL A 71 -11.92 -10.23 9.55
CA VAL A 71 -11.36 -10.36 8.19
C VAL A 71 -10.53 -9.14 7.88
N LEU A 72 -9.30 -9.38 7.44
CA LEU A 72 -8.45 -8.37 6.83
C LEU A 72 -8.49 -8.58 5.31
N SER A 73 -8.76 -7.53 4.55
CA SER A 73 -8.76 -7.57 3.08
C SER A 73 -7.74 -6.59 2.53
N LEU A 74 -6.96 -7.05 1.56
CA LEU A 74 -5.93 -6.29 0.86
C LEU A 74 -6.39 -6.04 -0.58
N THR A 75 -6.31 -4.79 -1.03
CA THR A 75 -6.51 -4.41 -2.44
C THR A 75 -5.26 -3.71 -2.94
N VAL A 76 -4.74 -4.12 -4.09
CA VAL A 76 -3.59 -3.46 -4.75
C VAL A 76 -4.10 -2.70 -5.97
N LEU A 77 -3.69 -1.45 -6.09
CA LEU A 77 -4.02 -0.55 -7.20
C LEU A 77 -2.74 -0.23 -7.94
N LEU A 78 -2.65 -0.59 -9.23
CA LEU A 78 -1.47 -0.34 -10.04
C LEU A 78 -1.81 0.55 -11.24
N PRO A 79 -0.95 1.53 -11.59
CA PRO A 79 -1.11 2.29 -12.82
C PRO A 79 -0.76 1.43 -14.04
N GLU A 80 -1.26 1.84 -15.22
CA GLU A 80 -1.03 1.14 -16.50
C GLU A 80 0.46 1.00 -16.86
N THR A 81 1.32 1.84 -16.28
CA THR A 81 2.78 1.72 -16.45
C THR A 81 3.36 0.42 -15.91
N PHE A 82 2.61 -0.35 -15.10
CA PHE A 82 2.99 -1.70 -14.64
C PHE A 82 2.44 -2.82 -15.55
N GLN A 83 1.78 -2.49 -16.66
CA GLN A 83 1.31 -3.48 -17.61
C GLN A 83 2.48 -4.36 -18.09
N ASP A 84 2.26 -5.67 -18.14
CA ASP A 84 3.24 -6.71 -18.47
C ASP A 84 4.49 -6.79 -17.55
N GLN A 85 4.50 -6.09 -16.41
CA GLN A 85 5.64 -6.06 -15.48
C GLN A 85 5.38 -6.80 -14.16
N THR A 86 4.14 -7.22 -13.90
CA THR A 86 3.81 -7.94 -12.66
C THR A 86 4.02 -9.44 -12.81
N GLU A 87 4.41 -10.06 -11.72
CA GLU A 87 4.47 -11.50 -11.54
C GLU A 87 4.21 -11.84 -10.06
N GLY A 88 3.71 -13.04 -9.79
CA GLY A 88 3.39 -13.47 -8.43
C GLY A 88 1.94 -13.96 -8.30
N LEU A 89 1.45 -13.97 -7.06
CA LEU A 89 0.12 -14.50 -6.73
C LEU A 89 -1.04 -13.68 -7.31
N PHE A 90 -0.80 -12.43 -7.72
CA PHE A 90 -1.79 -11.60 -8.41
C PHE A 90 -1.73 -11.73 -9.95
N GLY A 91 -0.82 -12.55 -10.49
CA GLY A 91 -0.70 -12.81 -11.91
C GLY A 91 -0.01 -11.71 -12.71
N ARG A 92 -0.20 -11.74 -14.04
CA ARG A 92 0.40 -10.82 -15.00
C ARG A 92 -0.62 -9.77 -15.40
N MET A 93 -0.31 -8.51 -15.13
CA MET A 93 -1.19 -7.39 -15.46
C MET A 93 -1.16 -7.12 -16.96
N ASN A 94 -1.86 -7.94 -17.75
CA ASN A 94 -1.90 -7.85 -19.21
C ASN A 94 -3.32 -8.08 -19.81
N GLY A 95 -4.31 -8.33 -18.95
CA GLY A 95 -5.70 -8.58 -19.34
C GLY A 95 -5.95 -9.97 -19.93
N ARG A 96 -5.04 -10.93 -19.75
CA ARG A 96 -5.15 -12.31 -20.23
C ARG A 96 -5.21 -13.30 -19.06
N PRO A 97 -6.41 -13.66 -18.58
CA PRO A 97 -6.55 -14.54 -17.41
C PRO A 97 -5.88 -15.91 -17.55
N GLN A 98 -5.57 -16.36 -18.77
CA GLN A 98 -4.96 -17.65 -19.04
C GLN A 98 -3.50 -17.75 -18.58
N ASP A 99 -2.80 -16.64 -18.38
CA ASP A 99 -1.41 -16.60 -17.93
C ASP A 99 -1.24 -16.03 -16.52
N ASP A 100 -2.33 -15.73 -15.81
CA ASP A 100 -2.28 -15.23 -14.44
C ASP A 100 -1.70 -16.25 -13.46
N LEU A 101 -1.87 -17.56 -13.74
CA LEU A 101 -1.26 -18.63 -12.96
C LEU A 101 0.12 -19.06 -13.51
N THR A 102 0.97 -18.09 -13.83
CA THR A 102 2.36 -18.32 -14.26
C THR A 102 3.28 -18.56 -13.05
N LEU A 103 3.95 -19.70 -13.03
CA LEU A 103 4.96 -20.07 -12.05
C LEU A 103 6.27 -19.27 -12.24
N PRO A 104 7.14 -19.18 -11.22
CA PRO A 104 8.43 -18.47 -11.33
C PRO A 104 9.34 -18.97 -12.46
N ASN A 105 9.19 -20.23 -12.86
CA ASN A 105 9.92 -20.82 -13.99
C ASN A 105 9.36 -20.42 -15.37
N GLY A 106 8.32 -19.60 -15.43
CA GLY A 106 7.67 -19.12 -16.65
C GLY A 106 6.57 -20.03 -17.21
N THR A 107 6.29 -21.18 -16.58
CA THR A 107 5.20 -22.07 -17.02
C THR A 107 3.86 -21.63 -16.45
N ALA A 108 2.84 -21.52 -17.31
CA ALA A 108 1.48 -21.17 -16.89
C ALA A 108 0.65 -22.42 -16.64
N LEU A 109 -0.06 -22.45 -15.50
CA LEU A 109 -1.08 -23.45 -15.24
C LEU A 109 -2.32 -23.15 -16.07
N ASP A 110 -2.89 -24.20 -16.68
CA ASP A 110 -4.16 -24.08 -17.38
C ASP A 110 -5.30 -23.90 -16.36
N VAL A 111 -5.83 -22.69 -16.29
CA VAL A 111 -6.93 -22.30 -15.39
C VAL A 111 -8.16 -23.19 -15.56
N ALA A 112 -8.44 -23.67 -16.78
CA ALA A 112 -9.64 -24.47 -17.06
C ALA A 112 -9.54 -25.92 -16.55
N SER A 113 -8.32 -26.47 -16.47
CA SER A 113 -8.07 -27.86 -16.05
C SER A 113 -7.46 -27.99 -14.65
N SER A 114 -6.91 -26.90 -14.12
CA SER A 114 -6.30 -26.86 -12.79
C SER A 114 -7.35 -26.96 -11.67
N GLY A 115 -7.07 -27.83 -10.72
CA GLY A 115 -7.86 -27.99 -9.51
C GLY A 115 -7.20 -27.34 -8.28
N PRO A 116 -7.80 -27.54 -7.10
CA PRO A 116 -7.29 -26.92 -5.88
C PRO A 116 -5.89 -27.39 -5.46
N ARG A 117 -5.46 -28.60 -5.87
CA ARG A 117 -4.10 -29.10 -5.60
C ARG A 117 -3.06 -28.36 -6.44
N GLU A 118 -3.37 -28.12 -7.70
CA GLU A 118 -2.54 -27.36 -8.63
C GLU A 118 -2.44 -25.89 -8.17
N HIS A 119 -3.54 -25.29 -7.70
CA HIS A 119 -3.54 -23.94 -7.13
C HIS A 119 -2.72 -23.84 -5.84
N PHE A 120 -2.77 -24.87 -4.99
CA PHE A 120 -1.90 -24.93 -3.82
C PHE A 120 -0.42 -25.01 -4.21
N ALA A 121 -0.07 -25.88 -5.15
CA ALA A 121 1.30 -25.98 -5.65
C ALA A 121 1.78 -24.65 -6.25
N PHE A 122 0.92 -23.96 -7.01
CA PHE A 122 1.19 -22.60 -7.50
C PHE A 122 1.53 -21.63 -6.38
N GLY A 123 0.70 -21.57 -5.33
CA GLY A 123 0.95 -20.70 -4.18
C GLY A 123 2.25 -21.06 -3.45
N ALA A 124 2.54 -22.36 -3.32
CA ALA A 124 3.74 -22.86 -2.66
C ALA A 124 5.04 -22.52 -3.42
N GLU A 125 5.02 -22.53 -4.76
CA GLU A 125 6.18 -22.16 -5.59
C GLU A 125 6.53 -20.67 -5.48
N TRP A 126 5.54 -19.81 -5.17
CA TRP A 126 5.74 -18.39 -4.91
C TRP A 126 6.12 -18.10 -3.43
N ALA A 127 6.30 -19.11 -2.59
CA ALA A 127 6.69 -18.92 -1.20
C ALA A 127 8.10 -18.31 -1.09
N ILE A 128 8.23 -17.29 -0.22
CA ILE A 128 9.48 -16.54 -0.04
C ILE A 128 10.34 -17.20 1.03
N SER A 129 11.57 -17.56 0.67
CA SER A 129 12.60 -18.07 1.60
C SER A 129 13.37 -16.95 2.32
N ASN A 130 14.20 -17.31 3.29
CA ASN A 130 15.10 -16.36 3.96
C ASN A 130 16.05 -15.68 2.98
N ALA A 131 16.47 -16.41 1.93
CA ALA A 131 17.42 -15.91 0.93
C ALA A 131 16.77 -14.95 -0.08
N THR A 132 15.46 -15.07 -0.29
CA THR A 132 14.71 -14.30 -1.29
C THR A 132 13.80 -13.24 -0.67
N SER A 133 13.71 -13.20 0.67
CA SER A 133 12.91 -12.21 1.39
C SER A 133 13.53 -10.82 1.34
N LEU A 134 12.72 -9.83 0.99
CA LEU A 134 13.05 -8.41 1.15
C LEU A 134 13.02 -7.99 2.63
N PHE A 135 12.21 -8.64 3.46
CA PHE A 135 12.10 -8.31 4.89
C PHE A 135 13.05 -9.16 5.73
N THR A 136 13.77 -8.52 6.66
CA THR A 136 14.35 -9.20 7.82
C THR A 136 13.24 -9.46 8.83
N TYR A 137 12.65 -10.65 8.77
CA TYR A 137 11.73 -11.10 9.82
C TYR A 137 12.53 -11.32 11.10
N ASP A 138 11.84 -11.25 12.24
CA ASP A 138 12.45 -11.78 13.45
C ASP A 138 12.70 -13.28 13.24
N SER A 139 13.85 -13.80 13.69
CA SER A 139 14.36 -15.11 13.28
C SER A 139 13.41 -16.29 13.55
N TRP A 140 12.47 -16.15 14.48
CA TRP A 140 11.40 -17.12 14.79
C TRP A 140 10.19 -17.10 13.84
N GLU A 141 10.09 -16.17 12.88
CA GLU A 141 8.96 -16.09 11.94
C GLU A 141 9.34 -16.48 10.50
N LEU A 142 10.58 -16.87 10.27
CA LEU A 142 11.07 -17.30 8.96
C LEU A 142 10.60 -18.73 8.64
N LEU A 143 10.39 -19.06 7.35
CA LEU A 143 9.84 -20.35 6.90
C LEU A 143 10.57 -21.57 7.51
N GLU A 144 11.88 -21.43 7.70
CA GLU A 144 12.80 -22.48 8.14
C GLU A 144 12.95 -22.59 9.67
N SER A 145 12.47 -21.61 10.43
CA SER A 145 12.77 -21.48 11.87
C SER A 145 11.56 -21.10 12.72
N PHE A 146 10.35 -21.33 12.19
CA PHE A 146 9.12 -21.15 12.94
C PHE A 146 9.03 -22.15 14.09
N VAL A 147 8.86 -21.62 15.31
CA VAL A 147 8.96 -22.36 16.59
C VAL A 147 7.97 -23.52 16.70
N TYR A 148 6.88 -23.49 15.93
CA TYR A 148 5.83 -24.52 15.94
C TYR A 148 5.94 -25.55 14.80
N GLY A 149 7.04 -25.53 14.02
CA GLY A 149 7.25 -26.39 12.85
C GLY A 149 7.46 -25.56 11.57
N PRO A 150 7.75 -26.18 10.41
CA PRO A 150 7.89 -25.42 9.17
C PRO A 150 6.58 -24.69 8.84
N LYS A 151 6.62 -23.37 8.59
CA LYS A 151 5.44 -22.56 8.19
C LYS A 151 4.73 -23.13 6.96
N HIS A 152 5.50 -23.80 6.11
CA HIS A 152 5.02 -24.54 4.97
C HIS A 152 5.24 -26.04 5.20
N HIS A 153 4.16 -26.77 5.46
CA HIS A 153 4.20 -28.23 5.41
C HIS A 153 4.18 -28.65 3.94
N ALA A 154 5.34 -29.03 3.38
CA ALA A 154 5.43 -29.46 1.98
C ALA A 154 4.58 -30.71 1.66
N SER A 155 4.16 -31.46 2.70
CA SER A 155 3.23 -32.59 2.60
C SER A 155 1.77 -32.22 2.90
N PHE A 156 1.49 -30.96 3.26
CA PHE A 156 0.12 -30.49 3.43
C PHE A 156 -0.57 -30.49 2.07
N LEU A 157 -1.54 -31.39 1.93
CA LEU A 157 -2.45 -31.39 0.79
C LEU A 157 -3.74 -30.73 1.26
N PRO A 158 -4.01 -29.48 0.87
CA PRO A 158 -5.23 -28.83 1.30
C PRO A 158 -6.45 -29.60 0.79
N SER A 159 -7.39 -29.82 1.71
CA SER A 159 -8.69 -30.39 1.41
C SER A 159 -9.67 -29.25 1.18
N PHE A 160 -9.95 -28.98 -0.09
CA PHE A 160 -10.97 -27.99 -0.48
C PHE A 160 -12.36 -28.60 -0.66
N SER A 161 -12.53 -29.89 -0.36
CA SER A 161 -13.86 -30.48 -0.22
C SER A 161 -14.50 -30.02 1.08
N VAL A 162 -15.77 -29.63 0.99
CA VAL A 162 -16.63 -29.48 2.17
C VAL A 162 -16.54 -30.79 2.97
N PRO A 163 -16.21 -30.76 4.27
CA PRO A 163 -16.17 -31.96 5.09
C PRO A 163 -17.49 -32.73 4.94
N GLY A 164 -17.43 -34.04 4.64
CA GLY A 164 -18.63 -34.86 4.43
C GLY A 164 -19.52 -35.00 5.67
N ASP A 165 -18.97 -34.62 6.81
CA ASP A 165 -19.53 -34.53 8.16
C ASP A 165 -20.04 -33.11 8.50
N ALA A 166 -20.00 -32.15 7.55
CA ALA A 166 -20.65 -30.87 7.73
C ALA A 166 -22.13 -31.09 8.09
N ASN A 167 -22.51 -30.66 9.29
CA ASN A 167 -23.86 -30.80 9.81
C ASN A 167 -24.86 -30.32 8.76
N GLN A 168 -25.88 -31.14 8.44
CA GLN A 168 -26.90 -30.79 7.44
C GLN A 168 -27.55 -29.42 7.73
N THR A 169 -27.64 -29.06 9.01
CA THR A 169 -28.06 -27.73 9.49
C THR A 169 -27.11 -26.62 9.03
N LEU A 170 -25.80 -26.82 9.17
CA LEU A 170 -24.78 -25.86 8.72
C LEU A 170 -24.83 -25.67 7.21
N VAL A 171 -25.01 -26.75 6.43
CA VAL A 171 -25.14 -26.68 4.98
C VAL A 171 -26.35 -25.83 4.56
N GLN A 172 -27.50 -26.04 5.20
CA GLN A 172 -28.71 -25.26 4.96
C GLN A 172 -28.55 -23.78 5.35
N GLN A 173 -27.93 -23.52 6.51
CA GLN A 173 -27.67 -22.16 6.97
C GLN A 173 -26.68 -21.44 6.07
N ALA A 174 -25.60 -22.10 5.65
CA ALA A 174 -24.62 -21.55 4.72
C ALA A 174 -25.25 -21.24 3.35
N ALA A 175 -26.15 -22.09 2.85
CA ALA A 175 -26.88 -21.80 1.61
C ALA A 175 -27.71 -20.50 1.72
N SER A 176 -28.38 -20.30 2.86
CA SER A 176 -29.15 -19.08 3.13
C SER A 176 -28.27 -17.84 3.28
N VAL A 177 -27.18 -17.93 4.07
CA VAL A 177 -26.26 -16.82 4.33
C VAL A 177 -25.47 -16.45 3.08
N CYS A 178 -25.01 -17.43 2.29
CA CYS A 178 -24.13 -17.17 1.16
C CYS A 178 -24.87 -16.80 -0.13
N GLN A 179 -26.16 -17.13 -0.25
CA GLN A 179 -26.97 -16.79 -1.44
C GLN A 179 -26.30 -17.19 -2.77
N GLY A 180 -25.64 -18.36 -2.79
CA GLY A 180 -24.95 -18.88 -3.97
C GLY A 180 -23.51 -18.41 -4.15
N ASP A 181 -23.00 -17.50 -3.31
CA ASP A 181 -21.60 -17.07 -3.34
C ASP A 181 -20.65 -18.25 -3.01
N PRO A 182 -19.77 -18.65 -3.95
CA PRO A 182 -18.95 -19.85 -3.77
C PRO A 182 -17.86 -19.68 -2.71
N PHE A 183 -17.28 -18.48 -2.59
CA PHE A 183 -16.22 -18.18 -1.62
C PHE A 183 -16.77 -18.18 -0.19
N CYS A 184 -17.91 -17.52 0.02
CA CYS A 184 -18.65 -17.58 1.27
C CYS A 184 -19.00 -19.01 1.67
N ARG A 185 -19.53 -19.80 0.73
CA ARG A 185 -19.94 -21.18 1.02
C ARG A 185 -18.73 -22.02 1.40
N PHE A 186 -17.62 -21.83 0.69
CA PHE A 186 -16.37 -22.50 1.00
C PHE A 186 -15.90 -22.16 2.42
N ASP A 187 -15.76 -20.87 2.75
CA ASP A 187 -15.27 -20.43 4.06
C ASP A 187 -16.21 -20.84 5.20
N ALA A 188 -17.52 -20.66 5.01
CA ALA A 188 -18.52 -21.02 6.02
C ALA A 188 -18.50 -22.52 6.36
N LEU A 189 -18.35 -23.38 5.36
CA LEU A 189 -18.44 -24.83 5.54
C LEU A 189 -17.12 -25.44 6.02
N THR A 190 -15.98 -24.88 5.60
CA THR A 190 -14.66 -25.38 6.02
C THR A 190 -14.29 -24.90 7.43
N THR A 191 -14.74 -23.71 7.82
CA THR A 191 -14.48 -23.17 9.17
C THR A 191 -15.60 -23.45 10.17
N GLY A 192 -16.81 -23.73 9.69
CA GLY A 192 -18.01 -23.80 10.53
C GLY A 192 -18.52 -22.44 11.02
N ASP A 193 -17.90 -21.32 10.61
CA ASP A 193 -18.30 -19.96 11.00
C ASP A 193 -19.11 -19.29 9.89
N LEU A 194 -20.44 -19.26 10.06
CA LEU A 194 -21.36 -18.57 9.15
C LEU A 194 -21.14 -17.05 9.10
N ALA A 195 -20.65 -16.45 10.20
CA ALA A 195 -20.36 -15.03 10.22
C ALA A 195 -19.12 -14.73 9.36
N LEU A 196 -18.10 -15.58 9.41
CA LEU A 196 -16.95 -15.49 8.51
C LEU A 196 -17.39 -15.61 7.04
N GLY A 197 -18.19 -16.61 6.69
CA GLY A 197 -18.72 -16.72 5.33
C GLY A 197 -19.49 -15.47 4.88
N SER A 198 -20.36 -14.92 5.73
CA SER A 198 -21.09 -13.68 5.43
C SER A 198 -20.14 -12.49 5.15
N LEU A 199 -19.04 -12.38 5.90
CA LEU A 199 -17.99 -11.38 5.67
C LEU A 199 -17.26 -11.64 4.35
N THR A 200 -16.93 -12.89 4.02
CA THR A 200 -16.34 -13.26 2.72
C THR A 200 -17.24 -12.84 1.56
N ARG A 201 -18.55 -13.13 1.64
CA ARG A 201 -19.51 -12.68 0.63
C ARG A 201 -19.52 -11.15 0.49
N ALA A 202 -19.58 -10.43 1.62
CA ALA A 202 -19.58 -8.98 1.61
C ALA A 202 -18.28 -8.40 1.03
N SER A 203 -17.15 -9.09 1.21
CA SER A 203 -15.88 -8.75 0.59
C SER A 203 -15.89 -8.97 -0.92
N HIS A 204 -16.37 -10.14 -1.36
CA HIS A 204 -16.48 -10.46 -2.79
C HIS A 204 -17.42 -9.49 -3.53
N GLN A 205 -18.57 -9.15 -2.95
CA GLN A 205 -19.50 -8.16 -3.51
C GLN A 205 -18.86 -6.76 -3.62
N ARG A 206 -18.09 -6.36 -2.60
CA ARG A 206 -17.34 -5.08 -2.64
C ARG A 206 -16.31 -5.07 -3.76
N PHE A 207 -15.56 -6.16 -3.93
CA PHE A 207 -14.59 -6.29 -5.01
C PHE A 207 -15.25 -6.25 -6.39
N GLN A 208 -16.34 -6.99 -6.60
CA GLN A 208 -17.09 -6.95 -7.86
C GLN A 208 -17.59 -5.54 -8.18
N LYS A 209 -18.13 -4.83 -7.18
CA LYS A 209 -18.56 -3.45 -7.34
C LYS A 209 -17.38 -2.53 -7.66
N LEU A 210 -16.25 -2.68 -6.97
CA LEU A 210 -15.04 -1.91 -7.25
C LEU A 210 -14.60 -2.10 -8.71
N GLN A 211 -14.57 -3.33 -9.21
CA GLN A 211 -14.21 -3.60 -10.61
C GLN A 211 -15.19 -2.97 -11.61
N GLN A 212 -16.49 -3.01 -11.32
CA GLN A 212 -17.52 -2.40 -12.17
C GLN A 212 -17.44 -0.87 -12.18
N ASP A 213 -17.16 -0.27 -11.04
CA ASP A 213 -17.10 1.18 -10.84
C ASP A 213 -15.71 1.75 -11.16
N LEU A 214 -14.69 0.89 -11.37
CA LEU A 214 -13.31 1.29 -11.62
C LEU A 214 -13.24 2.09 -12.92
N LYS A 215 -12.95 3.39 -12.79
CA LYS A 215 -12.59 4.24 -13.93
C LYS A 215 -11.10 4.51 -13.85
N PRO A 216 -10.36 4.39 -14.97
CA PRO A 216 -9.00 4.88 -15.03
C PRO A 216 -8.99 6.35 -14.57
N VAL A 217 -8.25 6.62 -13.52
CA VAL A 217 -7.99 7.99 -13.04
C VAL A 217 -6.53 8.30 -13.31
N VAL A 218 -6.27 9.51 -13.78
CA VAL A 218 -4.91 10.00 -13.92
C VAL A 218 -4.46 10.51 -12.56
N SER A 219 -3.51 9.81 -11.96
CA SER A 219 -2.79 10.25 -10.77
C SER A 219 -1.38 10.63 -11.17
N CYS A 220 -0.88 11.75 -10.65
CA CYS A 220 0.51 12.15 -10.84
C CYS A 220 1.45 11.58 -9.78
N GLY A 221 0.92 10.78 -8.86
CA GLY A 221 1.66 10.20 -7.74
C GLY A 221 1.96 11.22 -6.64
N TRP A 222 2.38 10.72 -5.49
CA TRP A 222 2.72 11.57 -4.35
C TRP A 222 3.99 12.40 -4.60
N LEU A 223 4.00 13.64 -4.10
CA LEU A 223 5.18 14.50 -4.03
C LEU A 223 5.66 14.64 -2.58
N ALA A 224 6.98 14.54 -2.38
CA ALA A 224 7.62 14.78 -1.11
C ALA A 224 7.62 16.26 -0.72
N PRO A 225 7.48 16.59 0.59
CA PRO A 225 7.76 17.93 1.07
C PRO A 225 9.26 18.24 0.93
N PRO A 226 9.64 19.47 0.53
CA PRO A 226 11.05 19.86 0.47
C PRO A 226 11.65 19.89 1.87
N ALA A 227 12.92 19.47 2.01
CA ALA A 227 13.64 19.61 3.28
C ALA A 227 13.66 21.09 3.72
N ASN A 228 13.36 21.37 4.99
CA ASN A 228 13.16 22.74 5.50
C ASN A 228 12.01 23.50 4.82
N GLY A 229 10.96 22.79 4.43
CA GLY A 229 9.72 23.37 3.96
C GLY A 229 8.54 22.43 4.13
N GLU A 230 7.42 22.85 3.58
CA GLU A 230 6.12 22.25 3.70
C GLU A 230 5.51 22.04 2.32
N LYS A 231 4.75 20.94 2.19
CA LYS A 231 3.83 20.68 1.09
C LYS A 231 2.41 20.96 1.55
N ILE A 232 1.64 21.65 0.73
CA ILE A 232 0.26 22.03 1.00
C ILE A 232 -0.62 21.43 -0.11
N GLY A 233 -1.46 20.48 0.29
CA GLY A 233 -2.34 19.71 -0.61
C GLY A 233 -2.12 18.21 -0.45
N THR A 234 -3.20 17.44 -0.59
CA THR A 234 -3.23 15.98 -0.37
C THR A 234 -3.91 15.23 -1.51
N ASP A 235 -4.28 15.92 -2.58
CA ASP A 235 -4.90 15.34 -3.76
C ASP A 235 -3.88 15.31 -4.91
N TYR A 236 -3.80 14.15 -5.57
CA TYR A 236 -2.80 13.83 -6.56
C TYR A 236 -3.43 13.44 -7.91
N LEU A 237 -4.74 13.62 -8.05
CA LEU A 237 -5.48 13.36 -9.28
C LEU A 237 -5.28 14.49 -10.30
N GLN A 238 -5.60 14.21 -11.56
CA GLN A 238 -5.57 15.19 -12.64
C GLN A 238 -6.34 16.47 -12.27
N GLY A 239 -5.70 17.61 -12.51
CA GLY A 239 -6.24 18.93 -12.19
C GLY A 239 -5.92 19.41 -10.76
N SER A 240 -5.44 18.53 -9.88
CA SER A 240 -5.07 18.90 -8.51
C SER A 240 -3.78 19.73 -8.49
N LEU A 241 -3.75 20.72 -7.60
CA LEU A 241 -2.65 21.67 -7.47
C LEU A 241 -2.02 21.55 -6.07
N ILE A 242 -0.73 21.23 -6.03
CA ILE A 242 0.05 21.13 -4.80
C ILE A 242 0.93 22.37 -4.67
N HIS A 243 0.90 23.03 -3.51
CA HIS A 243 1.73 24.18 -3.20
C HIS A 243 2.88 23.83 -2.27
N PHE A 244 3.97 24.59 -2.38
CA PHE A 244 5.16 24.41 -1.56
C PHE A 244 5.59 25.72 -0.92
N ARG A 245 6.04 25.63 0.33
CA ARG A 245 6.54 26.77 1.10
C ARG A 245 7.79 26.38 1.86
N CYS A 246 8.79 27.25 1.92
CA CYS A 246 9.95 27.03 2.78
C CYS A 246 9.73 27.56 4.19
N HIS A 247 10.33 26.92 5.18
CA HIS A 247 10.40 27.43 6.54
C HIS A 247 11.14 28.78 6.59
N PRO A 248 10.96 29.58 7.65
CA PRO A 248 11.71 30.81 7.84
C PRO A 248 13.23 30.59 7.70
N SER A 249 13.92 31.55 7.09
CA SER A 249 15.37 31.49 6.76
C SER A 249 15.75 30.61 5.57
N TYR A 250 14.78 30.09 4.81
CA TYR A 250 15.02 29.37 3.55
C TYR A 250 14.26 30.01 2.39
N THR A 251 14.83 29.92 1.19
CA THR A 251 14.25 30.39 -0.08
C THR A 251 13.88 29.21 -0.95
N LEU A 252 12.69 29.26 -1.54
CA LEU A 252 12.21 28.23 -2.46
C LEU A 252 12.91 28.37 -3.82
N VAL A 253 13.52 27.28 -4.26
CA VAL A 253 14.08 27.08 -5.60
C VAL A 253 13.25 26.00 -6.29
N GLY A 254 12.91 26.21 -7.56
CA GLY A 254 12.00 25.34 -8.31
C GLY A 254 10.58 25.90 -8.36
N SER A 255 9.57 25.03 -8.56
CA SER A 255 8.18 25.47 -8.72
C SER A 255 7.46 25.58 -7.38
N ALA A 256 6.91 26.77 -7.08
CA ALA A 256 6.11 27.02 -5.87
C ALA A 256 4.77 26.28 -5.85
N SER A 257 4.32 25.83 -7.02
CA SER A 257 3.15 24.98 -7.18
C SER A 257 3.35 24.00 -8.32
N ARG A 258 2.77 22.81 -8.22
CA ARG A 258 2.80 21.78 -9.26
C ARG A 258 1.38 21.29 -9.52
N LEU A 259 0.96 21.32 -10.79
CA LEU A 259 -0.34 20.86 -11.27
C LEU A 259 -0.21 19.42 -11.74
N CYS A 260 -1.14 18.56 -11.37
CA CYS A 260 -1.22 17.23 -11.94
C CYS A 260 -1.82 17.30 -13.35
N GLN A 261 -1.02 16.95 -14.35
CA GLN A 261 -1.40 17.01 -15.76
C GLN A 261 -2.11 15.74 -16.22
N GLU A 262 -2.82 15.82 -17.34
CA GLU A 262 -3.51 14.67 -17.95
C GLU A 262 -2.55 13.53 -18.34
N SER A 263 -1.26 13.83 -18.48
CA SER A 263 -0.19 12.86 -18.73
C SER A 263 0.20 12.01 -17.52
N GLY A 264 -0.39 12.24 -16.33
CA GLY A 264 0.02 11.58 -15.10
C GLY A 264 1.36 12.09 -14.56
N THR A 265 1.78 13.29 -14.95
CA THR A 265 3.02 13.93 -14.49
C THR A 265 2.76 15.28 -13.84
N TRP A 266 3.52 15.59 -12.79
CA TRP A 266 3.49 16.90 -12.16
C TRP A 266 4.19 17.97 -13.00
N SER A 267 3.51 19.09 -13.23
CA SER A 267 4.09 20.24 -13.92
C SER A 267 5.30 20.82 -13.20
N GLY A 268 6.13 21.57 -13.93
CA GLY A 268 7.25 22.32 -13.35
C GLY A 268 8.37 21.44 -12.80
N THR A 269 9.20 22.02 -11.94
CA THR A 269 10.41 21.41 -11.37
C THR A 269 10.22 21.14 -9.88
N ALA A 270 10.89 20.09 -9.39
CA ALA A 270 10.84 19.71 -7.98
C ALA A 270 11.28 20.89 -7.08
N PRO A 271 10.53 21.21 -6.02
CA PRO A 271 10.86 22.30 -5.11
C PRO A 271 12.02 21.91 -4.19
N SER A 272 12.86 22.87 -3.83
CA SER A 272 13.92 22.74 -2.84
C SER A 272 14.03 24.01 -2.02
N CYS A 273 14.27 23.88 -0.72
CA CYS A 273 14.44 25.02 0.17
C CYS A 273 15.92 25.18 0.52
N LEU A 274 16.55 26.24 0.00
CA LEU A 274 17.95 26.55 0.28
C LEU A 274 18.04 27.60 1.38
N PRO A 275 19.04 27.54 2.28
CA PRO A 275 19.24 28.59 3.27
C PRO A 275 19.31 29.94 2.57
N ASN A 276 18.62 30.93 3.10
CA ASN A 276 18.79 32.31 2.69
C ASN A 276 20.27 32.60 2.87
N ALA A 277 21.00 32.88 1.78
CA ALA A 277 22.37 33.34 1.89
C ALA A 277 22.34 34.49 2.90
N GLY A 278 22.88 34.24 4.09
CA GLY A 278 22.88 35.24 5.15
C GLY A 278 23.45 36.49 4.51
N ARG A 279 22.75 37.62 4.62
CA ARG A 279 23.33 38.92 4.29
C ARG A 279 24.63 38.97 5.08
N THR A 280 25.73 38.60 4.44
CA THR A 280 27.04 39.00 4.90
C THR A 280 26.91 40.51 4.86
N LEU A 281 26.96 41.15 6.04
CA LEU A 281 27.22 42.57 6.09
C LEU A 281 28.48 42.74 5.26
N GLN A 282 28.35 43.15 3.99
CA GLN A 282 29.47 43.67 3.26
C GLN A 282 29.93 44.83 4.13
N ARG A 283 31.03 44.63 4.85
CA ARG A 283 31.74 45.73 5.50
C ARG A 283 32.09 46.66 4.35
N PHE A 284 31.31 47.74 4.21
CA PHE A 284 31.71 48.84 3.36
C PHE A 284 33.09 49.30 3.87
N PRO A 285 34.12 49.40 2.99
CA PRO A 285 35.37 49.99 3.40
C PRO A 285 35.09 51.42 3.93
N PRO A 286 35.77 51.85 5.00
CA PRO A 286 35.56 53.19 5.55
C PRO A 286 35.84 54.22 4.46
N GLN A 287 34.91 55.17 4.28
CA GLN A 287 35.12 56.30 3.37
C GLN A 287 36.33 57.12 3.83
N PRO A 288 37.22 57.56 2.91
CA PRO A 288 38.32 58.43 3.26
C PRO A 288 37.78 59.79 3.75
N PRO A 289 38.50 60.47 4.66
CA PRO A 289 38.07 61.75 5.20
C PRO A 289 38.02 62.81 4.10
N ALA A 290 36.97 63.65 4.15
CA ALA A 290 36.81 64.78 3.25
C ALA A 290 37.97 65.76 3.41
N THR A 291 38.75 65.95 2.34
CA THR A 291 39.72 67.03 2.22
C THR A 291 38.97 68.36 2.17
N THR A 292 39.09 69.14 3.24
CA THR A 292 38.69 70.55 3.27
C THR A 292 39.65 71.34 2.38
N HIS A 293 39.13 71.80 1.23
CA HIS A 293 39.81 72.82 0.43
C HIS A 293 39.78 74.14 1.20
N PHE A 294 40.96 74.61 1.60
CA PHE A 294 41.18 76.01 1.94
C PHE A 294 41.19 76.82 0.63
N THR A 295 40.19 77.69 0.47
CA THR A 295 40.30 78.83 -0.44
C THR A 295 40.85 80.01 0.36
N THR A 296 41.89 80.61 -0.23
CA THR A 296 42.69 81.78 0.16
C THR A 296 41.93 82.95 0.74
#